data_AF-A0A967MWD5-F1
#
_entry.id   AF-A0A967MWD5-F1
#
_cell.length_a   1.000
_cell.length_b   1.000
_cell.length_c   1.000
_cell.angle_alpha   90.00
_cell.angle_beta   90.00
_cell.angle_gamma   90.00
#
_symmetry.space_group_name_H-M   'P 1'
#
loop_
_entity.id
_entity.type
_entity.pdbx_description
1 polymer ?
#
loop_
_entity_poly.entity_id
_entity_poly.type
_entity_poly.pdbx_seq_one_letter_code
_entity_poly.pdbx_strand_id
1 'polypeptide(L)'
;PELGTEADLAELAHALRRQRMGLVLDIVPNHMATGRENPYWEDVLAHGPSSPCAGWFDIDWGPPDARRAHRIFLPVLGDRLAAVLARGELRLG
;
A
#
# COMPACT_ATOMS: atom_id res chain seq x y z
N PRO A 1 -5.39 8.85 -15.08
CA PRO A 1 -4.04 8.33 -14.73
C PRO A 1 -2.98 9.38 -15.04
N GLU A 2 -1.96 9.54 -14.21
CA GLU A 2 -0.98 10.64 -14.34
C GLU A 2 0.00 10.47 -15.51
N LEU A 3 0.31 9.22 -15.89
CA LEU A 3 1.29 8.89 -16.95
C LEU A 3 0.65 8.52 -18.30
N GLY A 4 -0.64 8.76 -18.46
CA GLY A 4 -1.41 8.27 -19.61
C GLY A 4 -2.03 6.89 -19.37
N THR A 5 -2.66 6.37 -20.41
CA THR A 5 -3.40 5.11 -20.45
C THR A 5 -2.55 3.97 -21.01
N GLU A 6 -3.06 2.75 -20.93
CA GLU A 6 -2.45 1.59 -21.59
C GLU A 6 -2.32 1.78 -23.11
N ALA A 7 -3.28 2.48 -23.74
CA ALA A 7 -3.23 2.80 -25.16
C ALA A 7 -2.06 3.76 -25.48
N ASP A 8 -1.81 4.74 -24.61
CA ASP A 8 -0.69 5.68 -24.75
C ASP A 8 0.66 4.94 -24.60
N LEU A 9 0.75 3.99 -23.65
CA LEU A 9 1.93 3.13 -23.51
C LEU A 9 2.16 2.26 -24.76
N ALA A 10 1.09 1.68 -25.31
CA ALA A 10 1.17 0.89 -26.54
C ALA A 10 1.65 1.75 -27.72
N GLU A 11 1.15 2.98 -27.86
CA GLU A 11 1.58 3.91 -28.90
C GLU A 11 3.07 4.27 -28.76
N LEU A 12 3.54 4.57 -27.54
CA LEU A 12 4.95 4.80 -27.25
C LEU A 12 5.81 3.59 -27.67
N ALA A 13 5.40 2.38 -27.30
CA ALA A 13 6.11 1.17 -27.67
C ALA A 13 6.16 0.95 -29.19
N HIS A 14 5.09 1.30 -29.92
CA HIS A 14 5.09 1.25 -31.39
C HIS A 14 6.02 2.31 -32.00
N ALA A 15 6.05 3.52 -31.47
CA ALA A 15 6.94 4.59 -31.92
C ALA A 15 8.43 4.22 -31.75
N LEU A 16 8.80 3.67 -30.59
CA LEU A 16 10.16 3.19 -30.32
C LEU A 16 10.57 2.08 -31.29
N ARG A 17 9.68 1.11 -31.55
CA ARG A 17 9.95 0.02 -32.51
C ARG A 17 10.18 0.53 -33.93
N ARG A 18 9.43 1.55 -34.39
CA ARG A 18 9.67 2.20 -35.70
C ARG A 18 11.07 2.79 -35.81
N GLN A 19 11.67 3.19 -34.68
CA GLN A 19 13.03 3.70 -34.58
C GLN A 19 14.07 2.62 -34.21
N ARG A 20 13.70 1.33 -34.25
CA ARG A 20 14.55 0.18 -33.87
C ARG A 20 15.06 0.26 -32.43
N MET A 21 14.28 0.87 -31.54
CA MET A 21 14.55 0.93 -30.10
C MET A 21 13.66 -0.08 -29.35
N GLY A 22 14.18 -0.62 -28.24
CA GLY A 22 13.41 -1.38 -27.26
C GLY A 22 12.99 -0.52 -26.08
N LEU A 23 12.01 -0.99 -25.31
CA LEU A 23 11.61 -0.42 -24.02
C LEU A 23 12.05 -1.37 -22.91
N VAL A 24 12.86 -0.89 -21.98
CA VAL A 24 13.19 -1.60 -20.74
C VAL A 24 12.37 -0.97 -19.64
N LEU A 25 11.51 -1.78 -18.99
CA LEU A 25 10.61 -1.33 -17.94
C LEU A 25 11.21 -1.64 -16.58
N ASP A 26 11.29 -0.64 -15.71
CA ASP A 26 11.59 -0.82 -14.31
C ASP A 26 10.31 -1.27 -13.57
N ILE A 27 10.42 -2.31 -12.73
CA ILE A 27 9.30 -2.90 -12.00
C ILE A 27 9.65 -3.06 -10.52
N VAL A 28 8.64 -2.92 -9.66
CA VAL A 28 8.81 -2.97 -8.20
C VAL A 28 8.00 -4.14 -7.62
N PRO A 29 8.51 -5.39 -7.66
CA PRO A 29 7.76 -6.56 -7.21
C PRO A 29 7.75 -6.74 -5.70
N ASN A 30 8.67 -6.09 -4.98
CA ASN A 30 8.95 -6.39 -3.58
C ASN A 30 8.00 -5.72 -2.59
N HIS A 31 7.60 -4.46 -2.86
CA HIS A 31 6.82 -3.67 -1.91
C HIS A 31 5.76 -2.84 -2.63
N MET A 32 4.73 -2.46 -1.87
CA MET A 32 3.67 -1.55 -2.30
C MET A 32 3.54 -0.43 -1.27
N ALA A 33 3.03 0.72 -1.71
CA ALA A 33 2.71 1.80 -0.78
C ALA A 33 1.53 1.40 0.12
N THR A 34 1.62 1.77 1.40
CA THR A 34 0.50 1.73 2.34
C THR A 34 -0.31 3.02 2.23
N GLY A 35 -1.62 2.91 2.11
CA GLY A 35 -2.51 4.07 1.99
C GLY A 35 -3.90 3.67 1.55
N ARG A 36 -4.84 4.63 1.59
CA ARG A 36 -6.26 4.38 1.30
C ARG A 36 -6.50 3.98 -0.16
N GLU A 37 -5.57 4.33 -1.04
CA GLU A 37 -5.59 3.99 -2.46
C GLU A 37 -5.18 2.53 -2.72
N ASN A 38 -4.59 1.84 -1.74
CA ASN A 38 -4.22 0.43 -1.85
C ASN A 38 -5.33 -0.46 -1.24
N PRO A 39 -6.23 -1.03 -2.05
CA PRO A 39 -7.37 -1.79 -1.55
C PRO A 39 -6.96 -3.06 -0.80
N TYR A 40 -5.83 -3.66 -1.14
CA TYR A 40 -5.32 -4.86 -0.46
C TYR A 40 -4.83 -4.53 0.95
N TRP A 41 -4.18 -3.38 1.10
CA TRP A 41 -3.74 -2.89 2.41
C TRP A 41 -4.93 -2.53 3.30
N GLU A 42 -5.92 -1.82 2.75
CA GLU A 42 -7.15 -1.48 3.49
C GLU A 42 -7.91 -2.72 3.95
N ASP A 43 -7.98 -3.76 3.11
CA ASP A 43 -8.61 -5.04 3.49
C ASP A 43 -7.86 -5.74 4.64
N VAL A 44 -6.53 -5.71 4.64
CA VAL A 44 -5.70 -6.23 5.73
C VAL A 44 -5.88 -5.41 7.02
N LEU A 45 -6.00 -4.09 6.94
CA LEU A 45 -6.27 -3.25 8.11
C LEU A 45 -7.65 -3.53 8.71
N ALA A 46 -8.66 -3.82 7.87
CA ALA A 46 -10.02 -4.11 8.30
C ALA A 46 -10.17 -5.51 8.90
N HIS A 47 -9.53 -6.52 8.30
CA HIS A 47 -9.77 -7.93 8.62
C HIS A 47 -8.59 -8.64 9.30
N GLY A 48 -7.42 -8.00 9.38
CA GLY A 48 -6.22 -8.56 9.99
C GLY A 48 -5.77 -9.86 9.30
N PRO A 49 -5.35 -10.89 10.07
CA PRO A 49 -4.91 -12.17 9.51
C PRO A 49 -5.99 -12.93 8.71
N SER A 50 -7.26 -12.56 8.87
CA SER A 50 -8.38 -13.19 8.13
C SER A 50 -8.58 -12.63 6.74
N SER A 51 -7.89 -11.54 6.38
CA SER A 51 -7.92 -10.99 5.02
C SER A 51 -7.39 -12.02 4.01
N PRO A 52 -8.04 -12.20 2.84
CA PRO A 52 -7.48 -12.98 1.73
C PRO A 52 -6.11 -12.44 1.26
N CYS A 53 -5.84 -11.16 1.51
CA CYS A 53 -4.58 -10.48 1.15
C CYS A 53 -3.54 -10.52 2.28
N ALA A 54 -3.83 -11.10 3.45
CA ALA A 54 -2.92 -11.09 4.59
C ALA A 54 -1.54 -11.68 4.26
N GLY A 55 -1.51 -12.76 3.46
CA GLY A 55 -0.27 -13.40 3.02
C GLY A 55 0.52 -12.64 1.95
N TRP A 56 0.02 -11.51 1.45
CA TRP A 56 0.73 -10.67 0.47
C TRP A 56 1.69 -9.68 1.14
N PHE A 57 1.49 -9.44 2.44
CA PHE A 57 2.32 -8.55 3.23
C PHE A 57 3.12 -9.37 4.24
N ASP A 58 4.38 -9.01 4.43
CA ASP A 58 5.24 -9.61 5.45
C ASP A 58 4.93 -8.97 6.82
N ILE A 59 3.93 -9.53 7.52
CA ILE A 59 3.44 -9.03 8.81
C ILE A 59 3.65 -10.09 9.89
N ASP A 60 4.39 -9.73 10.93
CA ASP A 60 4.41 -10.49 12.18
C ASP A 60 3.15 -10.18 12.99
N TRP A 61 2.25 -11.16 13.08
CA TRP A 61 0.99 -11.05 13.81
C TRP A 61 1.13 -11.30 15.31
N GLY A 62 2.33 -11.69 15.78
CA GLY A 62 2.62 -12.08 17.15
C GLY A 62 1.94 -13.41 17.55
N PRO A 63 2.30 -13.95 18.73
CA PRO A 63 1.65 -15.16 19.23
C PRO A 63 0.20 -14.86 19.67
N PRO A 64 -0.73 -15.83 19.57
CA PRO A 64 -2.16 -15.59 19.82
C PRO A 64 -2.50 -15.05 21.22
N ASP A 65 -1.66 -15.31 22.22
CA ASP A 65 -1.82 -14.92 23.62
C ASP A 65 -1.18 -13.55 23.94
N ALA A 66 -0.50 -12.92 22.99
CA ALA A 66 0.05 -11.58 23.19
C ALA A 66 -1.06 -10.55 23.38
N ARG A 67 -0.84 -9.59 24.28
CA ARG A 67 -1.75 -8.44 24.53
C ARG A 67 -2.09 -7.64 23.26
N ARG A 68 -1.26 -7.73 22.22
CA ARG A 68 -1.43 -7.07 20.91
C ARG A 68 -1.44 -8.05 19.75
N ALA A 69 -1.81 -9.32 19.99
CA ALA A 69 -1.98 -10.31 18.94
C ALA A 69 -2.89 -9.75 17.82
N HIS A 70 -2.53 -10.05 16.58
CA HIS A 70 -3.29 -9.66 15.38
C HIS A 70 -3.43 -8.15 15.16
N ARG A 71 -2.58 -7.32 15.78
CA ARG A 71 -2.56 -5.87 15.57
C ARG A 71 -1.31 -5.43 14.83
N ILE A 72 -1.51 -4.56 13.86
CA ILE A 72 -0.42 -3.88 13.14
C ILE A 72 -0.10 -2.57 13.86
N PHE A 73 1.19 -2.30 14.05
CA PHE A 73 1.65 -1.01 14.53
C PHE A 73 1.84 -0.05 13.35
N LEU A 74 1.05 1.03 13.32
CA LEU A 74 1.11 2.06 12.28
C LEU A 74 1.69 3.37 12.83
N PRO A 75 2.97 3.69 12.58
CA PRO A 75 3.61 4.91 13.05
C PRO A 75 3.29 6.12 12.16
N VAL A 76 1.99 6.41 11.96
CA VAL A 76 1.53 7.48 11.05
C VAL A 76 1.19 8.79 11.76
N LEU A 77 1.14 8.77 13.11
CA LEU A 77 0.89 9.96 13.91
C LEU A 77 2.18 10.74 14.14
N GLY A 78 2.13 12.06 14.05
CA GLY A 78 3.28 12.94 14.32
C GLY A 78 3.69 13.03 15.80
N ASP A 79 2.88 12.48 16.71
CA ASP A 79 3.11 12.47 18.16
C ASP A 79 2.38 11.27 18.80
N ARG A 80 2.49 11.10 20.12
CA ARG A 80 1.74 10.11 20.90
C ARG A 80 0.24 10.33 20.72
N LEU A 81 -0.52 9.23 20.60
CA LEU A 81 -1.97 9.25 20.42
C LEU A 81 -2.69 10.18 21.41
N ALA A 82 -2.29 10.19 22.69
CA ALA A 82 -2.89 11.06 23.70
C ALA A 82 -2.75 12.57 23.38
N ALA A 83 -1.60 12.98 22.85
CA ALA A 83 -1.35 14.38 22.48
C ALA A 83 -2.14 14.78 21.22
N VAL A 84 -2.16 13.90 20.21
CA VAL A 84 -2.95 14.08 18.97
C VAL A 84 -4.44 14.23 19.29
N LEU A 85 -4.96 13.39 20.19
CA LEU A 85 -6.35 13.46 20.65
C LEU A 85 -6.64 14.76 21.42
N ALA A 86 -5.75 15.17 22.32
CA ALA A 86 -5.90 16.42 23.08
C ALA A 86 -5.92 17.66 22.17
N ARG A 87 -5.22 17.61 21.03
CA ARG A 87 -5.21 18.68 20.02
C ARG A 87 -6.36 18.59 19.00
N GLY A 88 -7.19 17.55 19.05
CA GLY A 88 -8.33 17.37 18.14
C GLY A 88 -7.95 17.11 16.68
N GLU A 89 -6.74 16.61 16.45
CA GLU A 89 -6.18 16.30 15.12
C GLU A 89 -6.78 15.03 14.51
N LEU A 90 -7.33 14.13 15.34
CA LEU A 90 -8.04 12.93 14.92
C LEU A 90 -9.53 13.10 15.16
N ARG A 91 -10.35 12.79 14.14
CA ARG A 91 -11.81 12.89 14.20
C ARG A 91 -12.42 11.57 13.73
N LEU A 92 -13.54 11.20 14.33
CA LEU A 92 -14.40 10.16 13.77
C LEU A 92 -15.21 10.78 12.62
N GLY A 93 -15.27 10.07 11.50
CA GLY A 93 -16.09 10.47 10.36
C GLY A 93 -17.58 10.34 10.63
#